data_AF-A0A3D0QWJ4-F1
#
_entry.id   AF-A0A3D0QWJ4-F1
#
_cell.length_a   1.000
_cell.length_b   1.000
_cell.length_c   1.000
_cell.angle_alpha   90.00
_cell.angle_beta   90.00
_cell.angle_gamma   90.00
#
_symmetry.space_group_name_H-M   'P 1'
#
loop_
_entity.id
_entity.type
_entity.pdbx_description
1 polymer ?
#
loop_
_entity_poly.entity_id
_entity_poly.type
_entity_poly.pdbx_seq_one_letter_code
_entity_poly.pdbx_strand_id
1 'polypeptide(L)'
;MKTRLTLAATAILIALTGCGSSSEPADPTKTDQEAGFACDDFALGYKSAQTTQARIDLADKVNKWAPHSQTNRIADMGAALSRGAEASPDAWQLAADAFAQACMDAGWEGS
;
A
#
# COMPACT_ATOMS: atom_id res chain seq x y z
N MET A 1 -15.15 0.97 71.56
CA MET A 1 -15.97 1.14 70.34
C MET A 1 -16.05 2.62 70.02
N LYS A 2 -15.46 3.06 68.90
CA LYS A 2 -15.68 4.35 68.20
C LYS A 2 -14.98 4.30 66.84
N THR A 3 -15.55 5.03 65.90
CA THR A 3 -15.83 4.60 64.52
C THR A 3 -14.77 5.04 63.51
N ARG A 4 -14.77 4.35 62.36
CA ARG A 4 -13.82 4.36 61.24
C ARG A 4 -13.87 5.63 60.34
N LEU A 5 -12.86 5.64 59.44
CA LEU A 5 -12.78 6.22 58.08
C LEU A 5 -12.06 7.57 57.94
N THR A 6 -10.77 7.49 57.60
CA THR A 6 -10.01 8.60 57.01
C THR A 6 -9.81 8.26 55.53
N LEU A 7 -10.39 9.09 54.65
CA LEU A 7 -10.30 8.98 53.20
C LEU A 7 -8.83 9.08 52.74
N ALA A 8 -8.42 8.13 51.91
CA ALA A 8 -7.17 8.15 51.17
C ALA A 8 -7.27 9.15 50.00
N ALA A 9 -6.38 10.15 49.98
CA ALA A 9 -6.18 11.01 48.82
C ALA A 9 -5.16 10.35 47.89
N THR A 10 -5.66 9.60 46.90
CA THR A 10 -4.83 9.00 45.85
C THR A 10 -4.44 10.08 44.84
N ALA A 11 -3.15 10.43 44.79
CA ALA A 11 -2.59 11.26 43.74
C ALA A 11 -2.66 10.50 42.41
N ILE A 12 -3.49 10.95 41.48
CA ILE A 12 -3.53 10.45 40.10
C ILE A 12 -2.40 11.16 39.35
N LEU A 13 -1.25 10.47 39.25
CA LEU A 13 -0.24 10.77 38.24
C LEU A 13 -0.84 10.36 36.89
N ILE A 14 -1.27 11.36 36.11
CA ILE A 14 -1.59 11.18 34.69
C ILE A 14 -0.26 10.92 33.98
N ALA A 15 0.08 9.64 33.80
CA ALA A 15 1.08 9.26 32.84
C ALA A 15 0.54 9.63 31.45
N LEU A 16 1.05 10.71 30.87
CA LEU A 16 1.00 10.88 29.43
C LEU A 16 1.87 9.76 28.84
N THR A 17 1.28 8.59 28.65
CA THR A 17 1.79 7.64 27.67
C THR A 17 1.51 8.27 26.31
N GLY A 18 2.40 9.17 25.90
CA GLY A 18 2.50 9.59 24.53
C GLY A 18 2.58 8.33 23.69
N CYS A 19 1.51 8.05 22.96
CA CYS A 19 1.48 7.08 21.88
C CYS A 19 2.34 7.66 20.76
N GLY A 20 3.64 7.71 20.99
CA GLY A 20 4.62 8.01 19.96
C GLY A 20 4.72 6.75 19.13
N SER A 21 3.96 6.68 18.04
CA SER A 21 4.32 5.81 16.93
C SER A 21 5.74 6.23 16.53
N SER A 22 6.73 5.46 17.00
CA SER A 22 8.09 5.54 16.50
C SER A 22 7.96 5.42 14.99
N SER A 23 8.16 6.53 14.29
CA SER A 23 8.12 6.59 12.84
C SER A 23 9.43 6.00 12.36
N GLU A 24 9.58 4.69 12.56
CA GLU A 24 10.67 3.96 11.93
C GLU A 24 10.52 4.21 10.43
N PRO A 25 11.59 4.65 9.74
CA PRO A 25 11.54 4.84 8.30
C PRO A 25 10.98 3.57 7.65
N ALA A 26 10.00 3.73 6.74
CA ALA A 26 9.48 2.59 6.00
C ALA A 26 10.63 1.89 5.28
N ASP A 27 10.65 0.57 5.35
CA ASP A 27 11.61 -0.24 4.61
C ASP A 27 11.18 -0.25 3.14
N PRO A 28 11.90 0.44 2.23
CA PRO A 28 11.46 0.57 0.84
C PRO A 28 11.57 -0.75 0.07
N THR A 29 12.12 -1.81 0.67
CA THR A 29 12.19 -3.14 0.05
C THR A 29 10.98 -4.02 0.34
N LYS A 30 10.07 -3.57 1.20
CA LYS A 30 8.90 -4.34 1.61
C LYS A 30 7.62 -3.66 1.15
N THR A 31 6.65 -4.47 0.78
CA THR A 31 5.29 -4.03 0.48
C THR A 31 4.70 -3.24 1.64
N ASP A 32 4.49 -1.94 1.40
CA ASP A 32 3.64 -1.09 2.23
C ASP A 32 2.15 -1.24 1.86
N GLN A 33 1.27 -0.54 2.59
CA GLN A 33 -0.17 -0.65 2.39
C GLN A 33 -0.58 -0.22 0.98
N GLU A 34 -0.04 0.90 0.51
CA GLU A 34 -0.32 1.47 -0.81
C GLU A 34 0.17 0.56 -1.93
N ALA A 35 1.35 -0.06 -1.80
CA ALA A 35 1.81 -1.10 -2.72
C ALA A 35 0.88 -2.30 -2.71
N GLY A 36 0.46 -2.76 -1.53
CA GLY A 36 -0.48 -3.87 -1.38
C GLY A 36 -1.77 -3.64 -2.19
N PHE A 37 -2.41 -2.49 -2.00
CA PHE A 37 -3.62 -2.14 -2.74
C PHE A 37 -3.38 -2.03 -4.25
N ALA A 38 -2.25 -1.45 -4.68
CA ALA A 38 -1.90 -1.37 -6.09
C ALA A 38 -1.71 -2.76 -6.72
N CYS A 39 -1.02 -3.65 -6.03
CA CYS A 39 -0.75 -5.02 -6.47
C CYS A 39 -2.03 -5.87 -6.50
N ASP A 40 -2.91 -5.72 -5.51
CA ASP A 40 -4.22 -6.39 -5.48
C ASP A 40 -5.12 -5.93 -6.63
N ASP A 41 -5.27 -4.61 -6.83
CA ASP A 41 -6.07 -4.07 -7.93
C ASP A 41 -5.55 -4.56 -9.29
N PHE A 42 -4.23 -4.59 -9.46
CA PHE A 42 -3.59 -5.15 -10.66
C PHE A 42 -3.94 -6.62 -10.85
N ALA A 43 -3.72 -7.46 -9.83
CA ALA A 43 -3.92 -8.91 -9.93
C ALA A 43 -5.37 -9.29 -10.19
N LEU A 44 -6.32 -8.60 -9.55
CA LEU A 44 -7.75 -8.78 -9.76
C LEU A 44 -8.17 -8.37 -11.17
N GLY A 45 -7.61 -7.28 -11.69
CA GLY A 45 -8.02 -6.71 -12.97
C GLY A 45 -7.35 -7.31 -14.20
N TYR A 46 -6.08 -7.73 -14.10
CA TYR A 46 -5.21 -8.00 -15.25
C TYR A 46 -5.82 -8.97 -16.27
N LYS A 47 -6.36 -10.10 -15.80
CA LYS A 47 -6.93 -11.14 -16.67
C LYS A 47 -8.13 -10.63 -17.48
N SER A 48 -8.88 -9.64 -16.96
CA SER A 48 -10.03 -9.05 -17.64
C SER A 48 -9.69 -7.84 -18.52
N ALA A 49 -8.50 -7.26 -18.38
CA ALA A 49 -8.03 -6.09 -19.12
C ALA A 49 -7.58 -6.42 -20.56
N GLN A 50 -8.49 -6.97 -21.37
CA GLN A 50 -8.18 -7.45 -22.72
C GLN A 50 -8.29 -6.37 -23.82
N THR A 51 -9.04 -5.30 -23.56
CA THR A 51 -9.23 -4.18 -24.48
C THR A 51 -8.40 -2.97 -24.03
N THR A 52 -8.07 -2.05 -24.95
CA THR A 52 -7.37 -0.81 -24.62
C THR A 52 -8.06 -0.04 -23.48
N GLN A 53 -9.39 0.12 -23.55
CA GLN A 53 -10.13 0.80 -22.48
C GLN A 53 -10.01 0.06 -21.14
N ALA A 54 -10.13 -1.27 -21.12
CA ALA A 54 -10.03 -2.02 -19.88
C ALA A 54 -8.61 -1.98 -19.27
N ARG A 55 -7.56 -1.83 -20.09
CA ARG A 55 -6.19 -1.61 -19.63
C ARG A 55 -6.01 -0.24 -19.01
N ILE A 56 -6.59 0.79 -19.63
CA ILE A 56 -6.59 2.16 -19.09
C ILE A 56 -7.32 2.16 -17.75
N ASP A 57 -8.52 1.60 -17.68
CA ASP A 57 -9.32 1.53 -16.45
C ASP A 57 -8.58 0.78 -15.33
N LEU A 58 -7.83 -0.28 -15.68
CA LEU A 58 -7.00 -1.00 -14.72
C LEU A 58 -5.81 -0.16 -14.26
N ALA A 59 -5.07 0.45 -15.19
CA ALA A 59 -3.93 1.29 -14.86
C ALA A 59 -4.35 2.48 -13.98
N ASP A 60 -5.53 3.06 -14.21
CA ASP A 60 -6.09 4.12 -13.37
C ASP A 60 -6.40 3.64 -11.95
N LYS A 61 -6.90 2.41 -11.77
CA LYS A 61 -7.11 1.84 -10.43
C LYS A 61 -5.79 1.65 -9.70
N VAL A 62 -4.81 1.02 -10.36
CA VAL A 62 -3.46 0.80 -9.82
C VAL A 62 -2.82 2.14 -9.41
N ASN A 63 -2.94 3.17 -10.26
CA ASN A 63 -2.34 4.48 -10.01
C ASN A 63 -3.10 5.36 -9.02
N LYS A 64 -4.23 4.91 -8.44
CA LYS A 64 -4.78 5.53 -7.22
C LYS A 64 -3.89 5.31 -6.01
N TRP A 65 -3.10 4.22 -6.01
CA TRP A 65 -2.32 3.80 -4.86
C TRP A 65 -0.81 3.86 -5.14
N ALA A 66 -0.37 3.37 -6.29
CA ALA A 66 1.05 3.22 -6.61
C ALA A 66 1.89 4.50 -6.40
N PRO A 67 1.45 5.72 -6.77
CA PRO A 67 2.22 6.95 -6.56
C PRO A 67 2.42 7.33 -5.09
N HIS A 68 1.64 6.77 -4.16
CA HIS A 68 1.71 7.04 -2.73
C HIS A 68 2.58 6.03 -1.98
N SER A 69 2.99 4.95 -2.64
CA SER A 69 3.84 3.93 -2.05
C SER A 69 5.28 4.43 -1.87
N GLN A 70 5.86 4.07 -0.72
CA GLN A 70 7.27 4.18 -0.38
C GLN A 70 8.05 2.92 -0.78
N THR A 71 7.36 1.87 -1.24
CA THR A 71 7.96 0.64 -1.77
C THR A 71 8.67 0.93 -3.10
N ASN A 72 9.91 0.46 -3.22
CA ASN A 72 10.74 0.65 -4.40
C ASN A 72 10.02 0.21 -5.67
N ARG A 73 10.17 1.03 -6.73
CA ARG A 73 9.70 0.78 -8.10
C ARG A 73 8.19 0.71 -8.29
N ILE A 74 7.35 0.62 -7.25
CA ILE A 74 5.90 0.53 -7.41
C ILE A 74 5.33 1.75 -8.13
N ALA A 75 5.69 2.97 -7.71
CA ALA A 75 5.26 4.20 -8.38
C ALA A 75 5.72 4.27 -9.84
N ASP A 76 6.99 3.98 -10.10
CA ASP A 76 7.57 4.05 -11.46
C ASP A 76 6.95 3.03 -12.41
N MET A 77 6.76 1.80 -11.94
CA MET A 77 6.14 0.73 -12.74
C MET A 77 4.64 0.96 -12.89
N GLY A 78 3.96 1.53 -11.89
CA GLY A 78 2.57 1.98 -12.02
C GLY A 78 2.41 3.03 -13.12
N ALA A 79 3.31 4.01 -13.17
CA ALA A 79 3.33 5.00 -14.26
C ALA A 79 3.66 4.35 -15.62
N ALA A 80 4.55 3.35 -15.65
CA ALA A 80 4.83 2.59 -16.87
C ALA A 80 3.60 1.80 -17.34
N LEU A 81 2.82 1.25 -16.41
CA LEU A 81 1.57 0.54 -16.70
C LEU A 81 0.56 1.46 -17.39
N SER A 82 0.38 2.70 -16.91
CA SER A 82 -0.47 3.71 -17.58
C SER A 82 0.00 4.01 -19.00
N ARG A 83 1.31 4.21 -19.21
CA ARG A 83 1.85 4.45 -20.56
C ARG A 83 1.66 3.23 -21.48
N GLY A 84 1.81 2.03 -20.94
CA GLY A 84 1.61 0.78 -21.69
C GLY A 84 0.14 0.54 -22.05
N ALA A 85 -0.80 0.99 -21.22
CA ALA A 85 -2.24 0.78 -21.42
C ALA A 85 -2.78 1.42 -22.71
N GLU A 86 -2.27 2.60 -23.07
CA GLU A 86 -2.67 3.36 -24.27
C GLU A 86 -1.91 2.97 -25.54
N ALA A 87 -0.84 2.18 -25.40
CA ALA A 87 0.06 1.85 -26.48
C ALA A 87 -0.39 0.58 -27.24
N SER A 88 0.53 -0.34 -27.54
CA SER A 88 0.25 -1.62 -28.19
C SER A 88 -0.04 -2.74 -27.16
N PRO A 89 -0.66 -3.86 -27.58
CA PRO A 89 -0.77 -5.05 -26.73
C PRO A 89 0.57 -5.54 -26.15
N ASP A 90 1.64 -5.52 -26.94
CA ASP A 90 2.97 -5.94 -26.48
C ASP A 90 3.54 -4.97 -25.44
N ALA A 91 3.34 -3.66 -25.62
CA ALA A 91 3.77 -2.65 -24.66
C ALA A 91 2.97 -2.75 -23.34
N TRP A 92 1.67 -3.03 -23.42
CA TRP A 92 0.84 -3.32 -22.26
C TRP A 92 1.38 -4.53 -21.50
N GLN A 93 1.63 -5.64 -22.20
CA GLN A 93 2.10 -6.87 -21.55
C GLN A 93 3.47 -6.68 -20.88
N LEU A 94 4.41 -6.02 -21.57
CA LEU A 94 5.71 -5.72 -20.98
C LEU A 94 5.61 -4.86 -19.72
N ALA A 95 4.75 -3.83 -19.73
CA ALA A 95 4.54 -2.96 -18.57
C ALA A 95 3.85 -3.71 -17.42
N ALA A 96 2.88 -4.57 -17.74
CA ALA A 96 2.19 -5.42 -16.78
C ALA A 96 3.13 -6.42 -16.12
N ASP A 97 3.99 -7.09 -16.89
CA ASP A 97 5.00 -8.02 -16.37
C ASP A 97 5.99 -7.28 -15.45
N ALA A 98 6.41 -6.06 -15.84
CA ALA A 98 7.30 -5.24 -15.03
C ALA A 98 6.65 -4.78 -13.71
N PHE A 99 5.37 -4.44 -13.73
CA PHE A 99 4.61 -4.09 -12.52
C PHE A 99 4.41 -5.30 -11.61
N ALA A 100 4.02 -6.45 -12.16
CA ALA A 100 3.88 -7.70 -11.42
C ALA A 100 5.20 -8.10 -10.75
N GLN A 101 6.33 -7.96 -11.47
CA GLN A 101 7.64 -8.23 -10.90
C GLN A 101 7.97 -7.29 -9.74
N ALA A 102 7.63 -6.00 -9.84
CA ALA A 102 7.85 -5.06 -8.73
C ALA A 102 7.04 -5.45 -7.48
N CYS A 103 5.81 -5.95 -7.64
CA CYS A 103 5.02 -6.51 -6.54
C CYS A 103 5.71 -7.72 -5.90
N MET A 104 6.18 -8.68 -6.70
CA MET A 104 6.87 -9.87 -6.19
C MET A 104 8.21 -9.52 -5.51
N ASP A 105 8.98 -8.59 -6.08
CA ASP A 105 10.25 -8.11 -5.52
C ASP A 105 10.06 -7.44 -4.15
N ALA A 106 8.91 -6.79 -3.95
CA ALA A 106 8.52 -6.18 -2.67
C ALA A 106 8.02 -7.20 -1.62
N GLY A 107 7.87 -8.47 -2.01
CA GLY A 107 7.35 -9.53 -1.16
C GLY A 107 5.83 -9.56 -1.04
N TRP A 108 5.10 -9.01 -2.01
CA TRP A 108 3.64 -9.21 -2.09
C TRP A 108 3.34 -10.66 -2.52
N GLU A 109 2.63 -11.40 -1.67
CA GLU A 109 2.34 -12.83 -1.88
C GLU A 109 0.95 -13.09 -2.49
N GLY A 110 0.19 -12.04 -2.80
CA GLY A 110 -1.22 -12.14 -3.16
C GLY A 110 -2.14 -12.13 -1.94
N SER A 111 -3.36 -11.61 -2.15
CA SER A 111 -4.45 -11.57 -1.17
C SER A 111 -5.43 -12.72 -1.35
#